data_AF-W4FLC6-F1
#
_entry.id   AF-W4FLC6-F1
#
_cell.length_a   1.000
_cell.length_b   1.000
_cell.length_c   1.000
_cell.angle_alpha   90.00
_cell.angle_beta   90.00
_cell.angle_gamma   90.00
#
_symmetry.space_group_name_H-M   'P 1'
#
loop_
_entity.id
_entity.type
_entity.pdbx_description
1 polymer ?
#
loop_
_entity_poly.entity_id
_entity_poly.type
_entity_poly.pdbx_seq_one_letter_code
_entity_poly.pdbx_strand_id
1 'polypeptide(L)'
;MKFLAALVLATATSVVANVVLNNPAPVLEGVSIYSNEKWAVGFRTPALGTDEVVLRTTRTRRPPRITRKRSPSLGYFKFAVSTYENIAANASMFLQLELCPSVNDLPDCTEPTASSRIHIDNNGGGVDFRWFPDPYIVVAPNTRYWFALGSTSETSHKLPTWLYGTKDFSTANNSTGDVRVAHLKGDGDSWTLLPLYENRVPSLLVVSTYTN
;
A
#
# COMPACT_ATOMS: atom_id res chain seq x y z
N MET A 1 30.90 22.82 -42.91
CA MET A 1 29.88 23.04 -41.85
C MET A 1 29.63 21.70 -41.15
N LYS A 2 29.80 21.61 -39.83
CA LYS A 2 29.56 20.38 -39.05
C LYS A 2 28.15 20.45 -38.46
N PHE A 3 27.26 19.54 -38.88
CA PHE A 3 25.95 19.37 -38.25
C PHE A 3 26.07 18.36 -37.11
N LEU A 4 25.90 18.82 -35.87
CA LEU A 4 25.67 17.97 -34.70
C LEU A 4 24.25 17.43 -34.77
N ALA A 5 24.10 16.13 -35.02
CA ALA A 5 22.83 15.44 -34.83
C ALA A 5 22.63 15.19 -33.33
N ALA A 6 21.73 15.94 -32.71
CA ALA A 6 21.27 15.66 -31.35
C ALA A 6 20.37 14.41 -31.39
N LEU A 7 20.87 13.31 -30.83
CA LEU A 7 20.10 12.08 -30.64
C LEU A 7 19.16 12.26 -29.45
N VAL A 8 17.91 12.62 -29.70
CA VAL A 8 16.86 12.60 -28.67
C VAL A 8 16.45 11.15 -28.46
N LEU A 9 16.95 10.51 -27.41
CA LEU A 9 16.47 9.21 -26.96
C LEU A 9 15.10 9.41 -26.28
N ALA A 10 14.02 9.30 -27.06
CA ALA A 10 12.69 9.11 -26.49
C ALA A 10 12.59 7.65 -26.01
N THR A 11 13.00 7.37 -24.78
CA THR A 11 12.72 6.07 -24.15
C THR A 11 11.28 6.12 -23.62
N ALA A 12 10.36 5.43 -24.32
CA ALA A 12 9.09 5.06 -23.72
C ALA A 12 9.39 4.10 -22.56
N THR A 13 9.48 4.62 -21.35
CA THR A 13 9.68 3.81 -20.14
C THR A 13 8.37 3.14 -19.84
N SER A 14 8.23 1.86 -20.22
CA SER A 14 7.20 1.01 -19.66
C SER A 14 7.41 0.95 -18.14
N VAL A 15 6.51 1.57 -17.40
CA VAL A 15 6.50 1.48 -15.95
C VAL A 15 6.05 0.05 -15.61
N VAL A 16 7.00 -0.83 -15.30
CA VAL A 16 6.69 -2.19 -14.86
C VAL A 16 6.01 -2.10 -13.51
N ALA A 17 4.73 -2.46 -13.45
CA ALA A 17 3.97 -2.57 -12.22
C ALA A 17 4.24 -3.94 -11.57
N ASN A 18 4.64 -3.95 -10.30
CA ASN A 18 4.84 -5.16 -9.52
C ASN A 18 3.83 -5.23 -8.39
N VAL A 19 3.17 -6.38 -8.25
CA VAL A 19 2.25 -6.63 -7.16
C VAL A 19 3.04 -7.01 -5.91
N VAL A 20 2.97 -6.18 -4.89
CA VAL A 20 3.72 -6.33 -3.63
C VAL A 20 2.94 -7.19 -2.63
N LEU A 21 1.64 -6.95 -2.54
CA LEU A 21 0.71 -7.72 -1.74
C LEU A 21 -0.56 -7.88 -2.56
N ASN A 22 -1.08 -9.09 -2.65
CA ASN A 22 -2.24 -9.41 -3.49
C ASN A 22 -3.32 -10.14 -2.67
N ASN A 23 -4.16 -9.40 -1.96
CA ASN A 23 -5.32 -9.90 -1.23
C ASN A 23 -6.57 -9.00 -1.40
N PRO A 24 -6.94 -8.55 -2.62
CA PRO A 24 -7.98 -7.53 -2.78
C PRO A 24 -9.42 -8.05 -2.61
N ALA A 25 -9.69 -9.32 -2.90
CA ALA A 25 -11.06 -9.83 -2.99
C ALA A 25 -11.65 -10.02 -1.59
N PRO A 26 -12.74 -9.32 -1.22
CA PRO A 26 -13.27 -9.40 0.13
C PRO A 26 -14.15 -10.63 0.37
N VAL A 27 -14.21 -11.05 1.63
CA VAL A 27 -15.33 -11.82 2.19
C VAL A 27 -16.23 -10.91 3.03
N LEU A 28 -17.44 -11.35 3.39
CA LEU A 28 -18.39 -10.53 4.16
C LEU A 28 -17.98 -10.27 5.62
N GLU A 29 -16.96 -10.97 6.10
CA GLU A 29 -16.38 -10.80 7.43
C GLU A 29 -15.18 -9.84 7.40
N GLY A 30 -14.92 -9.14 8.50
CA GLY A 30 -13.83 -8.19 8.59
C GLY A 30 -13.59 -7.68 9.99
N VAL A 31 -12.75 -6.64 10.09
CA VAL A 31 -12.46 -5.93 11.34
C VAL A 31 -13.17 -4.58 11.36
N SER A 32 -13.92 -4.32 12.42
CA SER A 32 -14.58 -3.02 12.60
C SER A 32 -13.57 -1.96 13.03
N ILE A 33 -13.77 -0.74 12.55
CA ILE A 33 -12.87 0.38 12.79
C ILE A 33 -13.62 1.48 13.55
N TYR A 34 -13.22 1.72 14.80
CA TYR A 34 -13.80 2.74 15.69
C TYR A 34 -13.07 4.09 15.57
N SER A 35 -13.67 5.16 16.11
CA SER A 35 -13.22 6.56 16.02
C SER A 35 -11.81 6.86 16.56
N ASN A 36 -11.20 5.90 17.26
CA ASN A 36 -9.89 5.98 17.89
C ASN A 36 -9.05 4.71 17.64
N GLU A 37 -9.51 3.82 16.77
CA GLU A 37 -8.81 2.58 16.46
C GLU A 37 -8.23 2.62 15.05
N LYS A 38 -7.09 1.96 14.89
CA LYS A 38 -6.49 1.76 13.57
C LYS A 38 -6.11 0.30 13.39
N TRP A 39 -6.39 -0.22 12.21
CA TRP A 39 -5.89 -1.50 11.75
C TRP A 39 -4.79 -1.26 10.73
N ALA A 40 -3.75 -2.08 10.74
CA ALA A 40 -2.66 -1.94 9.78
C ALA A 40 -2.26 -3.29 9.19
N VAL A 41 -2.02 -3.30 7.88
CA VAL A 41 -1.45 -4.44 7.15
C VAL A 41 -0.04 -4.09 6.71
N GLY A 42 0.92 -4.87 7.21
CA GLY A 42 2.33 -4.75 6.88
C GLY A 42 2.65 -5.48 5.58
N PHE A 43 3.53 -4.89 4.79
CA PHE A 43 4.07 -5.48 3.56
C PHE A 43 5.52 -5.06 3.35
N ARG A 44 6.30 -5.88 2.64
CA ARG A 44 7.69 -5.56 2.30
C ARG A 44 7.77 -5.00 0.88
N THR A 45 8.42 -3.86 0.71
CA THR A 45 8.64 -3.25 -0.60
C THR A 45 9.60 -4.09 -1.46
N PRO A 46 9.51 -4.00 -2.80
CA PRO A 46 10.41 -4.72 -3.69
C PRO A 46 11.89 -4.36 -3.48
N ALA A 47 12.77 -5.21 -3.99
CA ALA A 47 14.18 -4.88 -4.12
C ALA A 47 14.41 -3.72 -5.11
N LEU A 48 15.64 -3.24 -5.22
CA LEU A 48 16.03 -2.30 -6.27
C LEU A 48 15.79 -2.94 -7.65
N GLY A 49 15.13 -2.20 -8.53
CA GLY A 49 15.02 -2.58 -9.93
C GLY A 49 16.38 -2.44 -10.61
N THR A 50 16.75 -3.39 -11.47
CA THR A 50 17.99 -3.34 -12.24
C THR A 50 17.69 -3.48 -13.72
N ASP A 51 18.04 -2.46 -14.49
CA ASP A 51 17.98 -2.50 -15.96
C ASP A 51 19.41 -2.49 -16.52
N GLU A 52 19.69 -3.37 -17.48
CA GLU A 52 20.92 -3.28 -18.28
C GLU A 52 20.73 -2.25 -19.41
N VAL A 53 21.48 -1.16 -19.35
CA VAL A 53 21.58 -0.20 -20.46
C VAL A 53 22.79 -0.58 -21.30
N VAL A 54 22.54 -0.99 -22.54
CA VAL A 54 23.59 -1.25 -23.53
C VAL A 54 23.91 0.07 -24.24
N LEU A 55 25.08 0.65 -23.94
CA LEU A 55 25.58 1.80 -24.68
C LEU A 55 26.00 1.35 -26.08
N ARG A 56 25.19 1.65 -27.09
CA ARG A 56 25.59 1.46 -28.50
C ARG A 56 26.64 2.50 -28.88
N THR A 57 27.90 2.19 -28.63
CA THR A 57 29.04 2.88 -29.25
C THR A 57 29.41 2.18 -30.54
N THR A 58 29.51 2.93 -31.64
CA THR A 58 29.78 2.42 -33.01
C THR A 58 31.19 1.83 -33.21
N ARG A 59 31.97 1.60 -32.15
CA ARG A 59 33.41 1.27 -32.27
C ARG A 59 34.00 0.28 -31.25
N THR A 60 33.19 -0.55 -30.57
CA THR A 60 33.72 -1.62 -29.72
C THR A 60 33.05 -2.97 -29.99
N ARG A 61 33.85 -4.06 -30.05
CA ARG A 61 33.40 -5.45 -30.26
C ARG A 61 32.50 -5.98 -29.12
N ARG A 62 32.52 -5.30 -27.96
CA ARG A 62 31.58 -5.46 -26.84
C ARG A 62 31.16 -4.05 -26.37
N PRO A 63 29.88 -3.68 -26.47
CA PRO A 63 29.41 -2.44 -25.88
C PRO A 63 29.49 -2.51 -24.34
N PRO A 64 29.91 -1.43 -23.66
CA PRO A 64 29.85 -1.37 -22.20
C PRO A 64 28.40 -1.47 -21.74
N ARG A 65 28.15 -2.38 -20.80
CA ARG A 65 26.87 -2.52 -20.11
C ARG A 65 26.91 -1.71 -18.83
N ILE A 66 25.97 -0.80 -18.65
CA ILE A 66 25.79 -0.07 -17.40
C ILE A 66 24.51 -0.59 -16.76
N THR A 67 24.61 -1.02 -15.51
CA THR A 67 23.43 -1.36 -14.71
C THR A 67 22.85 -0.09 -14.13
N ARG A 68 21.64 0.29 -14.55
CA ARG A 68 20.87 1.36 -13.90
C ARG A 68 20.08 0.75 -12.75
N LYS A 69 20.25 1.30 -11.55
CA LYS A 69 19.42 0.97 -10.39
C LYS A 69 18.21 1.90 -10.35
N ARG A 70 17.04 1.36 -10.08
CA ARG A 70 15.80 2.12 -9.89
C ARG A 70 15.22 1.88 -8.51
N SER A 71 14.81 2.96 -7.86
CA SER A 71 14.13 2.87 -6.58
C SER A 71 12.67 2.44 -6.78
N PRO A 72 12.13 1.56 -5.92
CA PRO A 72 10.72 1.23 -5.95
C PRO A 72 9.89 2.42 -5.49
N SER A 73 8.70 2.55 -6.07
CA SER A 73 7.68 3.52 -5.70
C SER A 73 6.34 2.83 -5.54
N LEU A 74 5.46 3.34 -4.69
CA LEU A 74 4.12 2.79 -4.52
C LEU A 74 3.14 3.50 -5.46
N GLY A 75 2.50 2.74 -6.34
CA GLY A 75 1.62 3.26 -7.37
C GLY A 75 0.19 3.47 -6.86
N TYR A 76 -0.42 2.42 -6.30
CA TYR A 76 -1.75 2.51 -5.69
C TYR A 76 -2.04 1.35 -4.74
N PHE A 77 -3.07 1.57 -3.93
CA PHE A 77 -3.64 0.60 -3.01
C PHE A 77 -5.10 0.32 -3.41
N LYS A 78 -5.55 -0.92 -3.30
CA LYS A 78 -6.98 -1.26 -3.28
C LYS A 78 -7.29 -2.02 -2.01
N PHE A 79 -8.42 -1.73 -1.40
CA PHE A 79 -8.86 -2.36 -0.17
C PHE A 79 -10.38 -2.28 -0.09
N ALA A 80 -10.99 -3.18 0.67
CA ALA A 80 -12.42 -3.27 0.75
C ALA A 80 -12.96 -2.96 2.14
N VAL A 81 -13.88 -2.00 2.23
CA VAL A 81 -14.45 -1.56 3.51
C VAL A 81 -15.95 -1.51 3.36
N SER A 82 -16.67 -2.37 4.06
CA SER A 82 -18.12 -2.28 4.14
C SER A 82 -18.53 -1.10 5.01
N THR A 83 -19.45 -0.29 4.49
CA THR A 83 -20.08 0.83 5.21
C THR A 83 -21.59 0.62 5.23
N TYR A 84 -22.24 0.86 6.37
CA TYR A 84 -23.68 0.65 6.51
C TYR A 84 -24.50 1.69 5.72
N GLU A 85 -25.66 1.26 5.22
CA GLU A 85 -26.66 2.14 4.62
C GLU A 85 -27.32 3.04 5.69
N ASN A 86 -27.79 4.23 5.29
CA ASN A 86 -28.46 5.23 6.15
C ASN A 86 -27.53 5.95 7.15
N ILE A 87 -26.34 6.33 6.70
CA ILE A 87 -25.57 7.39 7.37
C ILE A 87 -26.32 8.70 7.12
N ALA A 88 -26.68 9.41 8.20
CA ALA A 88 -27.40 10.67 8.06
C ALA A 88 -26.55 11.64 7.21
N ALA A 89 -27.15 12.35 6.25
CA ALA A 89 -26.41 13.18 5.29
C ALA A 89 -25.57 14.32 5.93
N ASN A 90 -25.80 14.60 7.22
CA ASN A 90 -25.07 15.56 8.05
C ASN A 90 -23.97 14.92 8.93
N ALA A 91 -23.81 13.60 8.92
CA ALA A 91 -22.73 12.93 9.63
C ALA A 91 -21.45 12.96 8.78
N SER A 92 -20.45 13.74 9.19
CA SER A 92 -19.13 13.78 8.55
C SER A 92 -18.26 12.62 9.04
N MET A 93 -18.51 11.41 8.54
CA MET A 93 -17.64 10.25 8.78
C MET A 93 -16.59 10.15 7.68
N PHE A 94 -15.35 9.82 8.04
CA PHE A 94 -14.30 9.53 7.07
C PHE A 94 -13.46 8.32 7.47
N LEU A 95 -12.86 7.70 6.46
CA LEU A 95 -11.75 6.77 6.61
C LEU A 95 -10.45 7.57 6.60
N GLN A 96 -9.58 7.30 7.56
CA GLN A 96 -8.24 7.89 7.67
C GLN A 96 -7.24 6.86 7.16
N LEU A 97 -6.61 7.14 6.02
CA LEU A 97 -5.61 6.28 5.40
C LEU A 97 -4.22 6.82 5.70
N GLU A 98 -3.31 5.93 6.05
CA GLU A 98 -1.92 6.27 6.34
C GLU A 98 -0.98 5.19 5.80
N LEU A 99 0.13 5.63 5.19
CA LEU A 99 1.28 4.78 4.92
C LEU A 99 2.34 5.08 5.97
N CYS A 100 2.66 4.11 6.80
CA CYS A 100 3.57 4.28 7.92
C CYS A 100 4.86 3.49 7.69
N PRO A 101 6.04 4.05 8.01
CA PRO A 101 7.26 3.27 8.14
C PRO A 101 7.13 2.22 9.26
N SER A 102 8.09 1.31 9.33
CA SER A 102 8.16 0.32 10.42
C SER A 102 9.32 0.62 11.36
N VAL A 103 9.02 0.62 12.66
CA VAL A 103 10.01 0.71 13.75
C VAL A 103 9.78 -0.48 14.68
N ASN A 104 10.83 -1.25 14.99
CA ASN A 104 10.75 -2.45 15.83
C ASN A 104 9.64 -3.44 15.38
N ASP A 105 9.51 -3.64 14.07
CA ASP A 105 8.48 -4.50 13.45
C ASP A 105 7.02 -4.07 13.72
N LEU A 106 6.79 -2.83 14.16
CA LEU A 106 5.47 -2.22 14.35
C LEU A 106 5.29 -1.02 13.41
N PRO A 107 4.05 -0.59 13.12
CA PRO A 107 3.78 0.66 12.44
C PRO A 107 4.24 1.85 13.30
N ASP A 108 4.90 2.82 12.67
CA ASP A 108 5.11 4.15 13.26
C ASP A 108 4.34 5.18 12.43
N CYS A 109 3.12 5.50 12.88
CA CYS A 109 2.22 6.43 12.20
C CYS A 109 2.24 7.83 12.82
N THR A 110 3.26 8.17 13.63
CA THR A 110 3.41 9.51 14.21
C THR A 110 3.69 10.54 13.12
N GLU A 111 4.56 10.18 12.18
CA GLU A 111 4.86 10.94 10.96
C GLU A 111 4.66 10.02 9.75
N PRO A 112 3.41 9.82 9.29
CA PRO A 112 3.14 8.90 8.19
C PRO A 112 3.80 9.42 6.91
N THR A 113 4.35 8.50 6.13
CA THR A 113 4.96 8.80 4.82
C THR A 113 3.95 9.41 3.85
N ALA A 114 2.69 9.01 3.96
CA ALA A 114 1.57 9.67 3.29
C ALA A 114 0.28 9.44 4.06
N SER A 115 -0.68 10.35 3.86
CA SER A 115 -1.99 10.24 4.49
C SER A 115 -3.08 10.84 3.60
N SER A 116 -4.30 10.31 3.72
CA SER A 116 -5.48 10.84 3.03
C SER A 116 -6.75 10.54 3.82
N ARG A 117 -7.82 11.26 3.48
CA ARG A 117 -9.16 11.06 4.04
C ARG A 117 -10.14 10.75 2.92
N ILE A 118 -10.96 9.72 3.12
CA ILE A 118 -12.07 9.39 2.23
C ILE A 118 -13.35 9.59 3.00
N HIS A 119 -14.20 10.51 2.54
CA HIS A 119 -15.52 10.73 3.11
C HIS A 119 -16.41 9.50 2.85
N ILE A 120 -17.15 9.09 3.88
CA ILE A 120 -18.14 8.02 3.78
C ILE A 120 -19.51 8.69 3.66
N ASP A 121 -20.07 8.66 2.46
CA ASP A 121 -21.38 9.23 2.16
C ASP A 121 -22.45 8.14 2.02
N ASN A 122 -23.73 8.53 2.10
CA ASN A 122 -24.90 7.63 2.09
C ASN A 122 -25.13 6.87 0.75
N ASN A 123 -24.27 7.05 -0.26
CA ASN A 123 -24.48 6.48 -1.58
C ASN A 123 -23.86 5.08 -1.71
N GLY A 124 -24.61 4.09 -1.20
CA GLY A 124 -24.40 2.66 -1.44
C GLY A 124 -23.16 2.13 -0.75
N GLY A 125 -23.33 1.14 0.14
CA GLY A 125 -22.26 0.53 0.92
C GLY A 125 -21.00 0.36 0.08
N GLY A 126 -20.00 1.21 0.33
CA GLY A 126 -18.73 1.11 -0.37
C GLY A 126 -18.23 -0.30 -0.11
N VAL A 127 -17.74 -0.99 -1.14
CA VAL A 127 -17.06 -2.26 -0.96
C VAL A 127 -15.64 -2.15 -1.45
N ASP A 128 -15.35 -1.36 -2.50
CA ASP A 128 -14.02 -1.29 -3.08
C ASP A 128 -13.47 0.14 -3.13
N PHE A 129 -12.43 0.42 -2.34
CA PHE A 129 -11.71 1.68 -2.34
C PHE A 129 -10.39 1.56 -3.10
N ARG A 130 -9.99 2.66 -3.73
CA ARG A 130 -8.68 2.77 -4.37
C ARG A 130 -8.02 4.06 -3.92
N TRP A 131 -6.81 3.94 -3.39
CA TRP A 131 -6.01 5.08 -2.95
C TRP A 131 -4.75 5.20 -3.79
N PHE A 132 -4.53 6.40 -4.32
CA PHE A 132 -3.31 6.81 -4.99
C PHE A 132 -2.65 7.83 -4.09
N PRO A 133 -1.50 7.52 -3.48
CA PRO A 133 -0.78 8.52 -2.71
C PRO A 133 -0.33 9.66 -3.63
N ASP A 134 -0.57 10.89 -3.19
CA ASP A 134 -0.14 12.11 -3.87
C ASP A 134 0.68 12.95 -2.87
N PRO A 135 1.97 13.24 -3.16
CA PRO A 135 2.73 12.84 -4.35
C PRO A 135 3.08 11.35 -4.39
N TYR A 136 3.53 10.87 -5.56
CA TYR A 136 4.10 9.52 -5.71
C TYR A 136 5.19 9.27 -4.66
N ILE A 137 5.10 8.14 -3.97
CA ILE A 137 6.01 7.81 -2.87
C ILE A 137 7.11 6.89 -3.37
N VAL A 138 8.34 7.37 -3.36
CA VAL A 138 9.54 6.53 -3.48
C VAL A 138 9.83 5.92 -2.12
N VAL A 139 9.97 4.59 -2.07
CA VAL A 139 10.16 3.84 -0.83
C VAL A 139 11.53 3.18 -0.81
N ALA A 140 12.05 2.95 0.39
CA ALA A 140 13.27 2.17 0.54
C ALA A 140 13.04 0.73 0.04
N PRO A 141 13.99 0.12 -0.69
CA PRO A 141 13.85 -1.25 -1.18
C PRO A 141 13.92 -2.27 -0.04
N ASN A 142 13.28 -3.44 -0.20
CA ASN A 142 13.25 -4.54 0.77
C ASN A 142 12.85 -4.13 2.21
N THR A 143 12.10 -3.04 2.36
CA THR A 143 11.78 -2.40 3.63
C THR A 143 10.32 -2.62 3.98
N ARG A 144 9.99 -2.83 5.25
CA ARG A 144 8.60 -3.01 5.69
C ARG A 144 7.93 -1.65 5.85
N TYR A 145 6.75 -1.52 5.25
CA TYR A 145 5.81 -0.43 5.45
C TYR A 145 4.46 -1.00 5.88
N TRP A 146 3.61 -0.13 6.40
CA TRP A 146 2.28 -0.47 6.91
C TRP A 146 1.25 0.40 6.24
N PHE A 147 0.24 -0.21 5.64
CA PHE A 147 -0.99 0.50 5.26
C PHE A 147 -1.92 0.46 6.47
N ALA A 148 -2.12 1.60 7.11
CA ALA A 148 -2.98 1.77 8.27
C ALA A 148 -4.30 2.44 7.87
N LEU A 149 -5.38 1.98 8.47
CA LEU A 149 -6.74 2.44 8.22
C LEU A 149 -7.44 2.69 9.56
N GLY A 150 -7.86 3.93 9.78
CA GLY A 150 -8.70 4.38 10.87
C GLY A 150 -10.05 4.91 10.39
N SER A 151 -10.94 5.22 11.33
CA SER A 151 -12.22 5.88 11.05
C SER A 151 -12.50 6.95 12.11
N THR A 152 -13.43 7.87 11.83
CA THR A 152 -14.05 8.74 12.84
C THR A 152 -15.42 8.25 13.32
N SER A 153 -15.82 7.03 12.97
CA SER A 153 -17.13 6.49 13.39
C SER A 153 -17.17 6.16 14.88
N GLU A 154 -17.98 6.91 15.63
CA GLU A 154 -18.13 6.74 17.09
C GLU A 154 -19.22 5.73 17.47
N THR A 155 -20.12 5.37 16.55
CA THR A 155 -21.30 4.54 16.86
C THR A 155 -21.11 3.08 16.46
N SER A 156 -21.17 2.18 17.43
CA SER A 156 -20.96 0.73 17.28
C SER A 156 -21.88 0.05 16.25
N HIS A 157 -23.10 0.56 16.05
CA HIS A 157 -24.07 0.00 15.11
C HIS A 157 -23.86 0.39 13.64
N LYS A 158 -22.88 1.25 13.34
CA LYS A 158 -22.62 1.80 11.99
C LYS A 158 -21.12 1.93 11.68
N LEU A 159 -20.31 0.98 12.17
CA LEU A 159 -18.87 1.06 11.99
C LEU A 159 -18.47 0.62 10.58
N PRO A 160 -17.57 1.35 9.93
CA PRO A 160 -16.85 0.83 8.78
C PRO A 160 -16.12 -0.45 9.17
N THR A 161 -16.24 -1.47 8.32
CA THR A 161 -15.60 -2.76 8.53
C THR A 161 -14.63 -3.03 7.40
N TRP A 162 -13.34 -3.09 7.69
CA TRP A 162 -12.35 -3.52 6.72
C TRP A 162 -12.47 -5.01 6.50
N LEU A 163 -13.03 -5.37 5.34
CA LEU A 163 -13.33 -6.75 4.98
C LEU A 163 -12.03 -7.55 4.84
N TYR A 164 -12.02 -8.78 5.33
CA TYR A 164 -10.91 -9.70 5.10
C TYR A 164 -10.83 -10.05 3.63
N GLY A 165 -9.60 -10.27 3.14
CA GLY A 165 -9.42 -10.82 1.80
C GLY A 165 -9.55 -12.34 1.76
N THR A 166 -9.70 -12.91 0.56
CA THR A 166 -9.90 -14.36 0.36
C THR A 166 -8.62 -15.20 0.44
N LYS A 167 -7.44 -14.58 0.56
CA LYS A 167 -6.19 -15.36 0.65
C LYS A 167 -5.86 -15.72 2.08
N ASP A 168 -5.47 -16.99 2.24
CA ASP A 168 -4.94 -17.51 3.49
C ASP A 168 -3.45 -17.19 3.64
N PHE A 169 -3.10 -16.46 4.69
CA PHE A 169 -1.73 -16.25 5.14
C PHE A 169 -1.42 -17.07 6.40
N SER A 170 -0.68 -18.16 6.25
CA SER A 170 -0.19 -18.96 7.39
C SER A 170 1.31 -18.80 7.57
N THR A 171 1.84 -19.14 8.74
CA THR A 171 3.31 -19.20 8.98
C THR A 171 4.02 -20.17 8.03
N ALA A 172 3.33 -21.19 7.53
CA ALA A 172 3.88 -22.13 6.55
C ALA A 172 3.95 -21.55 5.12
N ASN A 173 2.95 -20.76 4.72
CA ASN A 173 2.85 -20.20 3.36
C ASN A 173 3.44 -18.77 3.25
N ASN A 174 3.56 -18.06 4.36
CA ASN A 174 4.20 -16.76 4.49
C ASN A 174 5.55 -16.94 5.20
N SER A 175 6.41 -17.80 4.63
CA SER A 175 7.69 -18.19 5.24
C SER A 175 8.65 -17.01 5.48
N THR A 176 8.36 -15.84 4.89
CA THR A 176 9.11 -14.60 5.11
C THR A 176 8.48 -13.68 6.17
N GLY A 177 7.27 -13.97 6.67
CA GLY A 177 6.57 -13.12 7.64
C GLY A 177 6.37 -11.69 7.14
N ASP A 178 6.22 -11.53 5.82
CA ASP A 178 6.19 -10.22 5.17
C ASP A 178 4.81 -9.57 5.27
N VAL A 179 3.75 -10.38 5.27
CA VAL A 179 2.39 -9.94 5.60
C VAL A 179 2.15 -10.07 7.10
N ARG A 180 1.77 -8.97 7.74
CA ARG A 180 1.47 -8.89 9.18
C ARG A 180 0.26 -8.00 9.41
N VAL A 181 -0.42 -8.21 10.55
CA VAL A 181 -1.52 -7.36 10.98
C VAL A 181 -1.19 -6.76 12.34
N ALA A 182 -1.42 -5.46 12.48
CA ALA A 182 -1.30 -4.75 13.74
C ALA A 182 -2.61 -3.99 14.04
N HIS A 183 -2.92 -3.84 15.32
CA HIS A 183 -4.07 -3.09 15.79
C HIS A 183 -3.64 -2.08 16.84
N LEU A 184 -4.21 -0.89 16.77
CA LEU A 184 -4.06 0.20 17.72
C LEU A 184 -5.43 0.46 18.35
N LYS A 185 -5.50 0.40 19.68
CA LYS A 185 -6.76 0.44 20.42
C LYS A 185 -7.02 1.77 21.16
N GLY A 186 -6.77 2.90 20.51
CA GLY A 186 -6.97 4.22 21.12
C GLY A 186 -5.84 5.18 20.81
N ASP A 187 -6.13 6.48 20.93
CA ASP A 187 -5.10 7.52 20.85
C ASP A 187 -4.21 7.46 22.10
N GLY A 188 -2.91 7.25 21.90
CA GLY A 188 -1.91 7.10 22.98
C GLY A 188 -1.60 5.66 23.38
N ASP A 189 -2.31 4.67 22.81
CA ASP A 189 -1.94 3.26 22.95
C ASP A 189 -0.77 2.87 22.05
N SER A 190 -0.18 1.70 22.32
CA SER A 190 0.87 1.13 21.49
C SER A 190 0.29 0.11 20.52
N TRP A 191 0.84 0.06 19.31
CA TRP A 191 0.50 -0.97 18.33
C TRP A 191 0.75 -2.36 18.87
N THR A 192 -0.24 -3.24 18.71
CA THR A 192 -0.12 -4.66 19.05
C THR A 192 -0.08 -5.47 17.77
N LEU A 193 0.96 -6.31 17.61
CA LEU A 193 0.98 -7.32 16.54
C LEU A 193 -0.02 -8.41 16.87
N LEU A 194 -0.86 -8.74 15.89
CA LEU A 194 -1.82 -9.81 16.03
C LEU A 194 -1.26 -11.10 15.42
N PRO A 195 -1.46 -12.25 16.08
CA PRO A 195 -1.24 -13.52 15.42
C PRO A 195 -2.20 -13.62 14.24
N LEU A 196 -1.74 -14.18 13.12
CA LEU A 196 -2.61 -14.51 11.99
C LEU A 196 -3.46 -15.74 12.37
N TYR A 197 -4.37 -15.57 13.31
CA TYR A 197 -5.33 -16.60 13.70
C TYR A 197 -6.34 -16.78 12.55
N GLU A 198 -6.57 -18.03 12.14
CA GLU A 198 -7.35 -18.38 10.94
C GLU A 198 -6.82 -17.80 9.61
N ASN A 199 -5.58 -17.31 9.56
CA ASN A 199 -4.96 -16.80 8.34
C ASN A 199 -5.65 -15.58 7.69
N ARG A 200 -6.54 -14.90 8.42
CA ARG A 200 -7.36 -13.81 7.88
C ARG A 200 -6.61 -12.49 7.95
N VAL A 201 -6.41 -11.86 6.80
CA VAL A 201 -5.78 -10.56 6.66
C VAL A 201 -6.78 -9.60 6.02
N PRO A 202 -6.93 -8.36 6.51
CA PRO A 202 -7.74 -7.36 5.85
C PRO A 202 -7.38 -7.23 4.36
N SER A 203 -8.40 -7.03 3.54
CA SER A 203 -8.28 -7.01 2.08
C SER A 203 -7.36 -5.87 1.65
N LEU A 204 -6.30 -6.20 0.93
CA LEU A 204 -5.35 -5.22 0.46
C LEU A 204 -4.69 -5.70 -0.83
N LEU A 205 -4.55 -4.80 -1.79
CA LEU A 205 -3.69 -4.95 -2.95
C LEU A 205 -2.75 -3.76 -2.96
N VAL A 206 -1.45 -4.04 -2.98
CA VAL A 206 -0.40 -3.03 -3.08
C VAL A 206 0.31 -3.22 -4.41
N VAL A 207 0.27 -2.19 -5.24
CA VAL A 207 0.99 -2.16 -6.52
C VAL A 207 2.12 -1.16 -6.41
N SER A 208 3.32 -1.64 -6.70
CA SER A 208 4.52 -0.83 -6.83
C SER A 208 4.92 -0.65 -8.28
N THR A 209 5.73 0.35 -8.52
CA THR A 209 6.37 0.68 -9.78
C THR A 209 7.85 0.98 -9.51
N TYR A 210 8.61 1.26 -10.56
CA TYR A 210 9.98 1.75 -10.43
C TYR A 210 10.08 3.14 -11.04
N THR A 211 10.53 4.11 -10.25
CA THR A 211 10.88 5.44 -10.75
C THR A 211 12.30 5.44 -11.30
N ASN A 212 12.50 6.18 -12.40
CA ASN A 212 13.81 6.34 -13.04
C ASN A 212 14.75 7.27 -12.26
#